data_AF-A0AA88MZP3-F1
#
_entry.id   AF-A0AA88MZP3-F1
#
_cell.length_a   1.000
_cell.length_b   1.000
_cell.length_c   1.000
_cell.angle_alpha   90.00
_cell.angle_beta   90.00
_cell.angle_gamma   90.00
#
_symmetry.space_group_name_H-M   'P 1'
#
loop_
_entity.id
_entity.type
_entity.pdbx_description
1 polymer ?
#
loop_
_entity_poly.entity_id
_entity_poly.type
_entity_poly.pdbx_seq_one_letter_code
_entity_poly.pdbx_strand_id
1 'polypeptide(L)' 'MLAIVLGVFIICWLPFFLTHVLKAHCSSCCISPSLYSAVTWLGYLNSAVNPVIYTTFNIEFRKAFIKILHC' A
#
# COMPACT_ATOMS: atom_id res chain seq x y z
N MET A 1 -1.35 14.00 7.39
CA MET A 1 -0.54 12.75 7.46
C MET A 1 -1.41 11.53 7.67
N LEU A 2 -2.19 11.42 8.76
CA LEU A 2 -3.05 10.25 9.02
C LEU A 2 -4.03 9.95 7.87
N ALA A 3 -4.72 10.98 7.37
CA ALA A 3 -5.62 10.82 6.21
C ALA A 3 -4.90 10.35 4.94
N ILE A 4 -3.63 10.75 4.74
CA ILE A 4 -2.82 10.33 3.58
C ILE A 4 -2.45 8.86 3.74
N VAL A 5 -1.98 8.45 4.92
CA VAL A 5 -1.65 7.04 5.21
C VAL A 5 -2.89 6.16 5.04
N LEU A 6 -4.04 6.59 5.57
CA LEU A 6 -5.30 5.86 5.40
C LEU A 6 -5.72 5.78 3.92
N GLY A 7 -5.59 6.87 3.17
CA GLY A 7 -5.88 6.90 1.74
C GLY A 7 -5.00 5.94 0.94
N VAL A 8 -3.69 5.94 1.18
CA VAL A 8 -2.75 5.00 0.55
C VAL A 8 -3.08 3.56 0.93
N PHE A 9 -3.39 3.31 2.22
CA PHE A 9 -3.79 1.99 2.68
C PHE A 9 -5.01 1.47 1.91
N ILE A 10 -6.06 2.29 1.79
CA ILE A 10 -7.27 1.93 1.06
C ILE A 10 -6.94 1.66 -0.42
N ILE A 11 -6.20 2.55 -1.10
CA ILE A 11 -5.85 2.39 -2.51
C ILE A 11 -5.05 1.11 -2.76
N CYS A 12 -4.10 0.79 -1.87
CA CYS A 12 -3.26 -0.39 -2.03
C CYS A 12 -3.98 -1.70 -1.72
N TRP A 13 -4.83 -1.72 -0.70
CA TRP A 13 -5.44 -2.96 -0.20
C TRP A 13 -6.84 -3.23 -0.72
N LEU A 14 -7.63 -2.20 -1.06
CA LEU A 14 -9.00 -2.38 -1.54
C LEU A 14 -9.09 -3.30 -2.78
N PRO A 15 -8.23 -3.16 -3.81
CA PRO A 15 -8.28 -4.05 -4.97
C PRO A 15 -8.04 -5.52 -4.59
N PHE A 16 -7.09 -5.77 -3.71
CA PHE A 16 -6.80 -7.11 -3.20
C PHE A 16 -8.01 -7.70 -2.47
N PHE A 17 -8.61 -6.97 -1.53
CA PHE A 17 -9.79 -7.43 -0.80
C PHE A 17 -10.97 -7.70 -1.73
N LEU A 18 -11.24 -6.81 -2.70
CA LEU A 18 -12.30 -7.02 -3.68
C LEU A 18 -12.07 -8.28 -4.51
N THR A 19 -10.86 -8.50 -5.02
CA THR A 19 -10.55 -9.73 -5.79
C THR A 19 -10.70 -11.00 -4.95
N HIS A 20 -10.34 -10.96 -3.67
CA HIS A 20 -10.52 -12.11 -2.77
C HIS A 20 -11.98 -12.41 -2.45
N VAL A 21 -12.77 -11.37 -2.17
CA VAL A 21 -14.21 -11.51 -1.93
C VAL A 21 -14.90 -12.04 -3.19
N LEU A 22 -14.56 -11.50 -4.37
CA LEU A 22 -15.09 -11.99 -5.64
C LEU A 22 -14.74 -13.46 -5.88
N LYS A 23 -13.49 -13.86 -5.65
CA LYS A 23 -13.06 -15.27 -5.79
C LYS A 23 -13.79 -16.21 -4.82
N ALA A 24 -14.11 -15.74 -3.62
CA ALA A 24 -14.82 -16.53 -2.61
C ALA A 24 -16.32 -16.69 -2.92
N HIS A 25 -16.95 -15.66 -3.49
CA HIS A 25 -18.40 -15.62 -3.69
C HIS A 25 -18.84 -15.85 -5.14
N CYS A 26 -17.93 -15.85 -6.11
CA CYS A 26 -18.22 -16.06 -7.52
C CYS A 26 -17.35 -17.19 -8.09
N SER A 27 -17.92 -18.39 -8.18
CA SER A 27 -17.26 -19.57 -8.72
C SER A 27 -17.04 -19.52 -10.24
N SER A 28 -17.82 -18.72 -10.96
CA SER A 28 -17.72 -18.51 -12.40
C SER A 28 -16.81 -17.32 -12.78
N CYS A 29 -16.38 -16.52 -11.81
CA CYS A 29 -15.52 -15.36 -12.07
C CYS A 29 -14.08 -15.82 -12.29
N CYS A 30 -13.60 -15.74 -13.53
CA CYS A 30 -12.21 -16.01 -13.86
C CYS A 30 -11.33 -14.79 -13.55
N ILE A 31 -10.65 -14.81 -12.39
CA ILE A 31 -9.59 -13.84 -12.09
C ILE A 31 -8.29 -14.35 -12.69
N SER A 32 -7.68 -13.56 -13.59
CA SER A 32 -6.42 -13.96 -14.21
C SER A 32 -5.28 -14.00 -13.18
N PRO A 33 -4.33 -14.96 -13.30
CA PRO A 33 -3.17 -15.01 -12.41
C PRO A 33 -2.36 -13.71 -12.40
N SER A 34 -2.27 -13.04 -13.55
CA SER A 34 -1.58 -11.75 -13.69
C SER A 34 -2.28 -10.65 -12.90
N LEU A 35 -3.62 -10.57 -12.93
CA LEU A 35 -4.38 -9.60 -12.13
C LEU A 35 -4.20 -9.88 -10.64
N TYR A 36 -4.29 -11.13 -10.22
CA TYR A 36 -4.10 -11.54 -8.83
C TYR A 36 -2.68 -11.19 -8.32
N SER A 37 -1.67 -11.42 -9.15
CA SER A 37 -0.28 -11.03 -8.86
C SER A 37 -0.16 -9.51 -8.74
N ALA A 38 -0.73 -8.75 -9.68
CA ALA A 38 -0.66 -7.29 -9.68
C ALA A 38 -1.30 -6.65 -8.43
N VAL A 39 -2.50 -7.10 -8.03
CA VAL A 39 -3.17 -6.58 -6.81
C VAL A 39 -2.43 -6.97 -5.54
N THR A 40 -1.76 -8.13 -5.52
CA THR A 40 -0.92 -8.55 -4.39
C THR A 40 0.32 -7.65 -4.27
N TRP A 41 1.00 -7.40 -5.40
CA TRP A 41 2.15 -6.49 -5.44
C TRP A 41 1.77 -5.06 -5.05
N LEU A 42 0.59 -4.59 -5.46
CA LEU A 42 0.07 -3.30 -5.04
C LEU A 42 -0.12 -3.21 -3.51
N GLY A 43 -0.58 -4.29 -2.87
CA GLY A 43 -0.62 -4.40 -1.42
C GLY A 43 0.76 -4.30 -0.77
N TYR A 44 1.78 -4.94 -1.34
CA TYR A 44 3.16 -4.84 -0.84
C TYR A 44 3.76 -3.43 -0.96
N LEU A 45 3.38 -2.68 -2.01
CA LEU A 45 3.83 -1.30 -2.17
C LEU A 45 3.37 -0.39 -1.02
N ASN A 46 2.25 -0.69 -0.35
CA ASN A 46 1.78 0.07 0.82
C ASN A 46 2.88 0.28 1.87
N SER A 47 3.66 -0.77 2.15
CA SER A 47 4.75 -0.71 3.13
C SER A 47 5.91 0.17 2.67
N ALA A 48 6.26 0.11 1.38
CA ALA A 48 7.36 0.88 0.79
C ALA A 48 7.05 2.39 0.70
N VAL A 49 5.77 2.75 0.57
CA VAL A 49 5.35 4.16 0.45
C VAL A 49 5.36 4.88 1.81
N ASN A 50 5.28 4.16 2.94
CA ASN A 50 5.22 4.77 4.27
C ASN A 50 6.43 5.67 4.61
N PRO A 51 7.70 5.25 4.44
CA PRO A 51 8.86 6.14 4.63
C PRO A 51 8.79 7.41 3.78
N VAL A 52 8.31 7.32 2.54
CA VAL A 52 8.15 8.46 1.63
C VAL A 52 7.08 9.43 2.16
N ILE A 53 5.93 8.92 2.61
CA ILE A 53 4.88 9.75 3.23
C ILE A 53 5.42 10.46 4.47
N TYR A 54 6.13 9.74 5.34
CA TYR A 54 6.64 10.30 6.60
C TYR A 54 7.73 11.35 6.35
N THR A 55 8.69 11.08 5.47
CA THR A 55 9.74 12.05 5.13
C THR A 55 9.20 13.27 4.38
N THR A 56 8.12 13.13 3.60
CA THR A 56 7.52 14.26 2.86
C THR A 56 6.66 15.15 3.75
N PHE A 57 5.78 14.54 4.56
CA PHE A 57 4.73 15.27 5.29
C PHE A 57 4.97 15.40 6.80
N ASN A 58 6.01 14.78 7.36
CA ASN A 58 6.40 14.91 8.76
C ASN A 58 7.83 15.44 8.88
N ILE A 59 7.94 16.73 9.19
CA ILE A 59 9.21 17.46 9.26
C ILE A 59 10.14 16.88 10.34
N GLU A 60 9.59 16.50 11.49
CA GLU A 60 10.37 15.93 12.58
C GLU A 60 10.91 14.55 12.22
N PHE A 61 10.09 13.71 11.58
CA PHE A 61 10.52 12.41 11.05
C PHE A 61 11.63 12.59 10.00
N ARG A 62 11.47 13.55 9.08
CA ARG A 62 12.50 13.86 8.07
C ARG A 62 13.82 14.29 8.71
N LYS A 63 13.79 15.18 9.70
CA LYS A 63 15.00 15.63 10.41
C LYS A 63 15.70 14.47 11.11
N ALA A 64 14.95 13.64 11.82
CA ALA A 64 15.50 12.45 12.48
C ALA A 64 16.10 11.46 11.48
N PHE A 65 15.41 11.24 10.35
CA PHE A 65 15.87 10.33 9.29
C PHE A 65 17.18 10.83 8.63
N ILE A 66 17.27 12.13 8.30
CA ILE A 66 18.50 12.73 7.77
C ILE A 66 19.65 12.64 8.77
N LYS A 67 19.38 12.86 10.07
CA LYS A 67 20.39 12.73 11.14
C LYS A 67 20.91 11.30 11.29
N ILE A 68 20.10 10.28 10.99
CA ILE A 68 20.54 8.88 11.01
C ILE A 68 21.40 8.56 9.77
N LEU A 69 21.07 9.15 8.62
CA LEU A 69 21.81 8.90 7.36
C LEU A 69 23.13 9.66 7.27
N HIS A 70 23.20 10.86 7.87
CA HIS A 70 24.42 11.66 7.98
C HIS A 70 24.94 11.53 9.41
N CYS A 71 25.86 10.59 9.63
CA CYS A 71 26.66 10.51 10.85
C CYS A 71 27.50 11.78 11.03
#